data_AF-A0A4Q5NZQ4-F1
#
_entry.id   AF-A0A4Q5NZQ4-F1
#
_cell.length_a   1.000
_cell.length_b   1.000
_cell.length_c   1.000
_cell.angle_alpha   90.00
_cell.angle_beta   90.00
_cell.angle_gamma   90.00
#
_symmetry.space_group_name_H-M   'P 1'
#
loop_
_entity.id
_entity.type
_entity.pdbx_description
1 polymer ?
#
loop_
_entity_poly.entity_id
_entity_poly.type
_entity_poly.pdbx_seq_one_letter_code
_entity_poly.pdbx_strand_id
1 'polypeptide(L)' 'HLMKVVLNVCTRIAVLHNGKLIADGAPRDIIKDPAVVDAYLGQQYAQRNAARG' A
#
# COMPACT_ATOMS: atom_id res chain seq x y z
N HIS A 1 14.20 1.80 -1.77
CA HIS A 1 14.62 1.69 -3.19
C HIS A 1 13.80 0.69 -4.01
N LEU A 2 13.42 -0.48 -3.46
CA LEU A 2 12.70 -1.52 -4.21
C LEU A 2 11.38 -1.05 -4.87
N MET A 3 10.57 -0.26 -4.16
CA MET A 3 9.30 0.24 -4.72
C MET A 3 9.47 1.08 -6.00
N LYS A 4 10.53 1.89 -6.13
CA LYS A 4 10.74 2.67 -7.37
C LYS A 4 10.94 1.79 -8.60
N VAL A 5 11.57 0.62 -8.46
CA VAL A 5 11.77 -0.32 -9.56
C VAL A 5 10.45 -1.01 -9.90
N VAL A 6 9.73 -1.50 -8.89
CA VAL A 6 8.41 -2.14 -9.07
C VAL A 6 7.43 -1.19 -9.78
N LEU A 7 7.40 0.08 -9.37
CA LEU A 7 6.54 1.11 -9.98
C LEU A 7 6.89 1.42 -11.44
N ASN A 8 8.15 1.24 -11.85
CA ASN A 8 8.60 1.52 -13.21
C ASN A 8 8.50 0.31 -14.15
N VAL A 9 8.55 -0.91 -13.61
CA VAL A 9 8.58 -2.14 -14.41
C VAL A 9 7.18 -2.75 -14.54
N CYS A 10 6.34 -2.63 -13.52
CA CYS A 10 5.00 -3.20 -13.54
C CYS A 10 3.98 -2.24 -14.16
N THR A 11 3.08 -2.76 -14.99
CA THR A 11 1.93 -2.00 -15.51
C THR A 11 0.69 -2.13 -14.62
N ARG A 12 0.66 -3.17 -13.78
CA ARG A 12 -0.43 -3.50 -12.85
C ARG A 12 0.13 -4.15 -11.59
N ILE A 13 -0.45 -3.83 -10.44
CA ILE A 13 -0.07 -4.36 -9.12
C ILE A 13 -1.32 -4.84 -8.40
N ALA A 14 -1.27 -6.05 -7.86
CA ALA A 14 -2.28 -6.61 -6.96
C ALA A 14 -1.69 -6.72 -5.54
N VAL A 15 -2.42 -6.23 -4.54
CA VAL A 15 -2.02 -6.22 -3.14
C VAL A 15 -2.95 -7.11 -2.35
N LEU A 16 -2.36 -8.07 -1.63
CA LEU A 16 -3.07 -9.00 -0.77
C LEU A 16 -2.73 -8.73 0.70
N HIS A 17 -3.75 -8.71 1.55
CA HIS A 17 -3.61 -8.66 3.01
C HIS A 17 -4.45 -9.79 3.61
N ASN A 18 -3.81 -10.65 4.41
CA ASN A 18 -4.44 -11.82 5.04
C ASN A 18 -5.23 -12.71 4.06
N GLY A 19 -4.63 -12.96 2.89
CA GLY A 19 -5.23 -13.78 1.84
C GLY A 19 -6.39 -13.12 1.08
N LYS A 20 -6.71 -11.85 1.37
CA LYS A 20 -7.73 -11.07 0.67
C LYS A 20 -7.09 -10.03 -0.23
N LEU A 21 -7.60 -9.91 -1.45
CA LEU A 21 -7.21 -8.84 -2.36
C LEU A 21 -7.76 -7.52 -1.82
N ILE A 22 -6.89 -6.54 -1.59
CA ILE A 22 -7.27 -5.22 -1.06
C ILE A 22 -7.11 -4.11 -2.08
N ALA A 23 -6.25 -4.28 -3.09
CA ALA A 23 -6.11 -3.32 -4.18
C ALA A 23 -5.58 -4.02 -5.44
N ASP A 24 -6.05 -3.59 -6.60
CA ASP A 24 -5.63 -4.11 -7.91
C ASP A 24 -5.76 -3.05 -9.00
N GLY A 25 -4.64 -2.65 -9.61
CA GLY A 25 -4.63 -1.51 -10.52
C GLY A 25 -3.25 -1.02 -10.91
N ALA A 26 -3.20 0.17 -11.52
CA ALA A 26 -1.94 0.75 -11.96
C ALA A 26 -1.06 1.11 -10.75
N PRO A 27 0.28 1.00 -10.87
CA PRO A 27 1.19 1.24 -9.76
C PRO A 27 1.00 2.59 -9.06
N ARG A 28 0.68 3.64 -9.83
CA ARG A 28 0.46 5.01 -9.33
C ARG A 28 -0.80 5.16 -8.48
N ASP A 29 -1.79 4.30 -8.71
CA ASP A 29 -3.06 4.33 -7.99
C ASP A 29 -2.94 3.49 -6.72
N ILE A 30 -2.29 2.33 -6.81
CA ILE A 30 -2.04 1.41 -5.70
C ILE A 30 -1.25 2.05 -4.57
N ILE A 31 -0.24 2.88 -4.88
CA ILE A 31 0.54 3.56 -3.83
C ILE A 31 -0.19 4.72 -3.15
N LYS A 32 -1.29 5.19 -3.74
CA LYS A 32 -2.15 6.22 -3.14
C LYS A 32 -3.29 5.61 -2.35
N ASP A 33 -3.52 4.31 -2.50
CA ASP A 33 -4.60 3.60 -1.82
C ASP A 33 -4.31 3.57 -0.30
N PRO A 34 -5.17 4.19 0.53
CA PRO A 34 -5.00 4.19 1.98
C PRO A 34 -4.90 2.79 2.57
N ALA A 35 -5.66 1.82 2.05
CA ALA A 35 -5.62 0.44 2.54
C ALA A 35 -4.29 -0.25 2.24
N VAL A 36 -3.65 0.11 1.12
CA VAL A 36 -2.30 -0.39 0.77
C VAL A 36 -1.26 0.25 1.67
N VAL A 37 -1.34 1.56 1.91
CA VAL A 37 -0.42 2.27 2.81
C VAL A 37 -0.53 1.71 4.22
N ASP A 38 -1.75 1.50 4.72
CA ASP A 38 -2.03 0.92 6.03
C ASP A 38 -1.52 -0.53 6.13
N ALA A 39 -1.72 -1.35 5.09
CA ALA A 39 -1.23 -2.73 5.03
C ALA A 39 0.31 -2.81 4.93
N TYR A 40 0.97 -1.83 4.30
CA TYR A 40 2.42 -1.81 4.09
C TYR A 40 3.19 -1.23 5.29
N LEU A 41 2.61 -0.27 6.00
CA LEU A 41 3.19 0.36 7.19
C LEU A 41 2.75 -0.30 8.51
N GLY A 42 1.66 -1.06 8.50
CA GLY A 42 1.10 -1.76 9.66
C GLY A 42 0.50 -0.83 10.73
N GLN A 43 -0.01 -1.42 11.82
CA GLN A 43 -0.60 -0.70 12.96
C GLN A 43 0.32 0.36 13.61
N GLN A 44 1.62 0.34 13.30
CA GLN A 44 2.58 1.33 13.79
C GLN A 44 2.32 2.75 13.27
N TYR A 45 1.68 2.91 12.10
CA TYR A 45 1.22 4.21 11.61
C TYR A 45 -0.19 4.58 12.08
N ALA A 46 -1.09 3.59 12.18
CA ALA A 46 -2.44 3.79 12.72
C ALA A 46 -2.42 4.35 14.16
N GLN A 47 -1.50 3.85 15.00
CA GLN A 47 -1.31 4.38 16.37
C GLN A 47 -0.69 5.79 16.39
N ARG A 48 0.13 6.15 15.40
CA ARG A 48 0.79 7.46 15.32
C ARG A 48 -0.11 8.59 14.81
N ASN A 49 -1.17 8.26 14.05
CA ASN A 49 -2.24 9.20 13.70
C ASN A 49 -3.32 9.29 14.79
N ALA A 50 -3.63 8.19 15.49
CA ALA A 50 -4.57 8.20 16.62
C ALA A 50 -4.04 8.99 17.83
N ALA A 51 -2.72 9.03 18.04
CA ALA A 51 -2.09 9.83 19.11
C ALA A 51 -1.89 11.32 18.74
N ARG A 52 -2.36 11.76 17.57
CA ARG A 52 -2.27 13.15 17.08
C ARG A 52 -3.63 13.82 16.83
N GLY A 53 -4.73 13.12 17.12
CA GLY A 53 -6.06 13.69 17.24
C GLY A 53 -6.46 13.78 18.71
#